data_AF-A0A519GND9-F1
#
_entry.id   AF-A0A519GND9-F1
#
_cell.length_a   1.000
_cell.length_b   1.000
_cell.length_c   1.000
_cell.angle_alpha   90.00
_cell.angle_beta   90.00
_cell.angle_gamma   90.00
#
_symmetry.space_group_name_H-M   'P 1'
#
loop_
_entity.id
_entity.type
_entity.pdbx_description
1 polymer ?
#
loop_
_entity_poly.entity_id
_entity_poly.type
_entity_poly.pdbx_seq_one_letter_code
_entity_poly.pdbx_strand_id
1 'polypeptide(L)'
;MYRDFFRAFTELFSARRSRGEISALLLVMALLPVSELVVTHMFSHLILRGAKQYDEDPHGVLVSGAVFFLAFAMSRALHHVVRLNRVRVFRRGFELSGEQRPPSKEAWSWAAAFELSTAMVSLIQIVAFCSLFTYLDVVFGLLN
;
A
#
# COMPACT_ATOMS: atom_id res chain seq x y z
N MET A 1 8.42 18.62 11.44
CA MET A 1 8.29 17.15 11.37
C MET A 1 7.94 16.65 9.97
N TYR A 2 6.72 16.80 9.45
CA TYR A 2 6.37 16.32 8.08
C TYR A 2 7.23 16.93 6.95
N ARG A 3 7.57 18.23 7.04
CA ARG A 3 8.48 18.90 6.10
C ARG A 3 9.90 18.31 6.13
N ASP A 4 10.35 17.83 7.29
CA ASP A 4 11.71 17.30 7.46
C ASP A 4 11.83 15.90 6.85
N PHE A 5 10.76 15.07 6.96
CA PHE A 5 10.65 13.78 6.28
C PHE A 5 10.64 13.93 4.75
N PHE A 6 9.85 14.88 4.24
CA PHE A 6 9.78 15.14 2.80
C PHE A 6 11.09 15.71 2.26
N ARG A 7 11.77 16.55 3.06
CA ARG A 7 13.10 17.08 2.73
C ARG A 7 14.16 15.97 2.71
N ALA A 8 14.19 15.09 3.72
CA ALA A 8 15.07 13.93 3.74
C ALA A 8 14.80 12.98 2.56
N PHE A 9 13.53 12.76 2.18
CA PHE A 9 13.17 11.92 1.02
C PHE A 9 13.66 12.52 -0.29
N THR A 10 13.49 13.84 -0.43
CA THR A 10 13.91 14.59 -1.61
C THR A 10 15.43 14.72 -1.72
N GLU A 11 16.13 14.79 -0.59
CA GLU A 11 17.60 14.76 -0.52
C GLU A 11 18.18 13.37 -0.82
N LEU A 12 17.52 12.30 -0.36
CA LEU A 12 17.98 10.93 -0.58
C LEU A 12 17.73 10.44 -2.02
N PHE A 13 16.65 10.89 -2.66
CA PHE A 13 16.30 10.59 -4.05
C PHE A 13 16.21 11.89 -4.85
N SER A 14 17.35 12.35 -5.36
CA SER A 14 17.47 13.64 -6.06
C SER A 14 16.85 13.61 -7.47
N ALA A 15 16.84 12.44 -8.14
CA ALA A 15 16.34 12.32 -9.50
C ALA A 15 14.80 12.34 -9.59
N ARG A 16 14.25 13.24 -10.40
CA ARG A 16 12.79 13.43 -10.58
C ARG A 16 12.06 12.17 -11.07
N ARG A 17 12.74 11.34 -11.87
CA ARG A 17 12.19 10.08 -12.40
C ARG A 17 12.17 8.96 -11.35
N SER A 18 13.20 8.85 -10.52
CA SER A 18 13.23 7.86 -9.43
C SER A 18 12.22 8.19 -8.34
N ARG A 19 11.99 9.48 -8.06
CA ARG A 19 10.91 9.92 -7.16
C ARG A 19 9.54 9.40 -7.58
N GLY A 20 9.21 9.48 -8.87
CA GLY A 20 7.92 8.98 -9.37
C GLY A 20 7.75 7.47 -9.14
N GLU A 21 8.77 6.67 -9.50
CA GLU A 21 8.74 5.22 -9.33
C GLU A 21 8.67 4.80 -7.86
N ILE A 22 9.45 5.46 -6.99
CA ILE A 22 9.45 5.18 -5.56
C ILE A 22 8.12 5.63 -4.94
N SER A 23 7.64 6.85 -5.21
CA SER A 23 6.36 7.32 -4.70
C SER A 23 5.18 6.43 -5.12
N ALA A 24 5.16 5.97 -6.38
CA ALA A 24 4.16 5.01 -6.85
C ALA A 24 4.25 3.69 -6.07
N LEU A 25 5.46 3.17 -5.86
CA LEU A 25 5.68 1.97 -5.05
C LEU A 25 5.19 2.17 -3.61
N LEU A 26 5.50 3.31 -2.96
CA LEU A 26 5.05 3.60 -1.60
C LEU A 26 3.54 3.71 -1.51
N LEU A 27 2.90 4.32 -2.51
CA LEU A 27 1.45 4.44 -2.58
C LEU A 27 0.78 3.07 -2.72
N VAL A 28 1.30 2.20 -3.60
CA VAL A 28 0.82 0.82 -3.70
C VAL A 28 1.06 0.06 -2.39
N MET A 29 2.23 0.19 -1.76
CA MET A 29 2.52 -0.42 -0.45
C MET A 29 1.55 0.03 0.63
N ALA A 30 1.18 1.31 0.64
CA ALA A 30 0.24 1.86 1.61
C ALA A 30 -1.20 1.38 1.37
N LEU A 31 -1.59 1.18 0.12
CA LEU A 31 -2.92 0.65 -0.22
C LEU A 31 -3.09 -0.83 0.05
N LEU A 32 -2.00 -1.60 0.21
CA LEU A 32 -2.10 -3.06 0.42
C LEU A 32 -2.95 -3.42 1.66
N PRO A 33 -2.67 -2.92 2.88
CA PRO A 33 -3.51 -3.23 4.04
C PRO A 33 -4.95 -2.73 3.92
N VAL A 34 -5.14 -1.59 3.24
CA VAL A 34 -6.47 -1.02 2.97
C VAL A 34 -7.28 -1.97 2.08
N SER A 35 -6.65 -2.52 1.03
CA SER A 35 -7.27 -3.52 0.15
C SER A 35 -7.62 -4.81 0.89
N GLU A 36 -6.75 -5.26 1.80
CA GLU A 36 -7.00 -6.45 2.62
C GLU A 36 -8.20 -6.24 3.55
N LEU A 37 -8.36 -5.04 4.11
CA LEU A 37 -9.51 -4.69 4.93
C LEU A 37 -10.80 -4.72 4.11
N VAL A 38 -10.79 -4.16 2.89
CA VAL A 38 -11.94 -4.21 1.98
C VAL A 38 -12.31 -5.64 1.63
N VAL A 39 -11.33 -6.48 1.28
CA VAL A 39 -11.55 -7.90 0.96
C VAL A 39 -12.12 -8.65 2.17
N THR A 40 -11.63 -8.35 3.38
CA THR A 40 -12.16 -8.91 4.63
C THR A 40 -13.60 -8.47 4.88
N HIS A 41 -13.92 -7.20 4.61
CA HIS A 41 -15.28 -6.68 4.71
C HIS A 41 -16.23 -7.38 3.73
N MET A 42 -15.80 -7.60 2.48
CA MET A 42 -16.56 -8.37 1.48
C MET A 42 -16.82 -9.80 1.93
N PHE A 43 -15.81 -10.48 2.48
CA PHE A 43 -15.95 -11.82 3.04
C PHE A 43 -16.97 -11.88 4.18
N SER A 44 -16.86 -10.97 5.14
CA SER A 44 -17.80 -10.85 6.25
C SER A 44 -19.23 -10.63 5.76
N HIS A 45 -19.42 -9.76 4.76
CA HIS A 45 -20.74 -9.52 4.18
C HIS A 45 -21.31 -10.78 3.50
N LEU A 46 -20.48 -11.50 2.73
CA LEU A 46 -20.86 -12.72 2.04
C LEU A 46 -21.27 -13.82 3.04
N ILE A 47 -20.57 -13.97 4.15
CA ILE A 47 -20.91 -14.97 5.17
C ILE A 47 -22.17 -14.58 5.94
N LEU A 48 -22.26 -13.32 6.40
CA LEU A 48 -23.34 -12.89 7.29
C LEU A 48 -24.67 -12.70 6.56
N ARG A 49 -24.65 -12.29 5.30
CA ARG A 49 -25.86 -12.00 4.51
C ARG A 49 -26.08 -12.98 3.36
N GLY A 50 -25.03 -13.61 2.85
CA GLY A 50 -25.12 -14.52 1.70
C GLY A 50 -26.01 -15.73 1.96
N ALA A 51 -26.09 -16.25 3.18
CA ALA A 51 -27.00 -17.36 3.49
C ALA A 51 -28.48 -16.99 3.28
N LYS A 52 -28.89 -15.77 3.67
CA LYS A 52 -30.26 -15.28 3.45
C LYS A 52 -30.50 -14.86 2.00
N GLN A 53 -29.51 -14.23 1.37
CA GLN A 53 -29.60 -13.83 -0.03
C GLN A 53 -29.56 -15.01 -1.00
N TYR A 54 -29.00 -16.16 -0.62
CA TYR A 54 -28.93 -17.33 -1.48
C TYR A 54 -30.33 -17.91 -1.77
N ASP A 55 -31.25 -17.82 -0.81
CA ASP A 55 -32.64 -18.28 -0.99
C ASP A 55 -33.43 -17.37 -1.94
N GLU A 56 -33.06 -16.09 -2.06
CA GLU A 56 -33.74 -15.09 -2.90
C GLU A 56 -33.07 -14.90 -4.28
N ASP A 57 -31.73 -14.87 -4.33
CA ASP A 57 -30.92 -14.70 -5.53
C ASP A 57 -29.59 -15.51 -5.44
N PRO A 58 -29.63 -16.81 -5.79
CA PRO A 58 -28.45 -17.67 -5.79
C PRO A 58 -27.35 -17.19 -6.75
N HIS A 59 -27.74 -16.58 -7.88
CA HIS A 59 -26.80 -16.11 -8.89
C HIS A 59 -26.03 -14.88 -8.40
N GLY A 60 -26.71 -13.92 -7.77
CA GLY A 60 -26.09 -12.75 -7.17
C GLY A 60 -25.05 -13.09 -6.09
N VAL A 61 -25.33 -14.10 -5.26
CA VAL A 61 -24.38 -14.60 -4.26
C VAL A 61 -23.17 -15.27 -4.92
N LEU A 62 -23.38 -16.08 -5.96
CA LEU A 62 -22.30 -16.74 -6.69
C LEU A 62 -21.36 -15.73 -7.37
N VAL A 63 -21.93 -14.70 -8.01
CA VAL A 63 -21.15 -13.60 -8.62
C VAL A 63 -20.37 -12.84 -7.55
N SER A 64 -21.00 -12.50 -6.42
CA SER A 64 -20.33 -11.82 -5.31
C SER A 64 -19.17 -12.63 -4.75
N GLY A 65 -19.34 -13.96 -4.63
CA GLY A 65 -18.28 -14.89 -4.26
C GLY A 65 -17.14 -14.93 -5.28
N ALA A 66 -17.46 -14.98 -6.58
CA ALA A 66 -16.45 -14.95 -7.64
C ALA A 66 -15.63 -13.65 -7.63
N VAL A 67 -16.31 -12.50 -7.45
CA VAL A 67 -15.66 -11.19 -7.30
C VAL A 67 -14.76 -11.16 -6.08
N PHE A 68 -15.21 -11.71 -4.94
CA PHE A 68 -14.38 -11.83 -3.74
C PHE A 68 -13.09 -12.62 -4.01
N PHE A 69 -13.19 -13.81 -4.62
CA PHE A 69 -12.01 -14.62 -4.91
C PHE A 69 -11.05 -13.93 -5.88
N LEU A 70 -11.58 -13.23 -6.88
CA LEU A 70 -10.77 -12.44 -7.81
C LEU A 70 -10.05 -11.30 -7.08
N ALA A 71 -10.76 -10.53 -6.25
CA ALA A 71 -10.19 -9.45 -5.46
C ALA A 71 -9.13 -9.95 -4.47
N PHE A 72 -9.40 -11.09 -3.81
CA PHE A 72 -8.45 -11.74 -2.90
C PHE A 72 -7.19 -12.21 -3.62
N ALA A 73 -7.33 -12.91 -4.76
CA ALA A 73 -6.19 -13.35 -5.56
C ALA A 73 -5.37 -12.16 -6.06
N MET A 74 -6.04 -11.10 -6.53
CA MET A 74 -5.39 -9.87 -6.98
C MET A 74 -4.62 -9.17 -5.87
N SER A 75 -5.22 -9.03 -4.68
CA SER A 75 -4.57 -8.45 -3.50
C SER A 75 -3.30 -9.23 -3.12
N ARG A 76 -3.39 -10.57 -3.10
CA ARG A 76 -2.24 -11.45 -2.84
C ARG A 76 -1.14 -11.32 -3.88
N ALA A 77 -1.51 -11.30 -5.17
CA ALA A 77 -0.55 -11.14 -6.26
C ALA A 77 0.15 -9.78 -6.17
N LEU A 78 -0.61 -8.70 -5.92
CA LEU A 78 -0.07 -7.35 -5.78
C LEU A 78 0.92 -7.27 -4.60
N HIS A 79 0.56 -7.84 -3.45
CA HIS A 79 1.46 -7.92 -2.30
C HIS A 79 2.77 -8.64 -2.63
N HIS A 80 2.71 -9.73 -3.40
CA HIS A 80 3.89 -10.47 -3.82
C HIS A 80 4.77 -9.65 -4.79
N VAL A 81 4.15 -9.04 -5.81
CA VAL A 81 4.83 -8.21 -6.82
C VAL A 81 5.53 -7.03 -6.16
N VAL A 82 4.86 -6.33 -5.24
CA VAL A 82 5.41 -5.18 -4.51
C VAL A 82 6.61 -5.60 -3.66
N ARG A 83 6.48 -6.72 -2.93
CA ARG A 83 7.57 -7.27 -2.10
C ARG A 83 8.81 -7.57 -2.94
N LEU A 84 8.66 -8.20 -4.10
CA LEU A 84 9.77 -8.53 -5.00
C LEU A 84 10.38 -7.29 -5.68
N ASN A 85 9.55 -6.34 -6.07
CA ASN A 85 10.00 -5.18 -6.81
C ASN A 85 10.58 -4.08 -5.94
N ARG A 86 10.28 -4.05 -4.63
CA ARG A 86 10.78 -3.02 -3.70
C ARG A 86 12.29 -2.83 -3.84
N VAL A 87 13.07 -3.89 -3.64
CA VAL A 87 14.54 -3.81 -3.71
C VAL A 87 15.04 -3.35 -5.08
N ARG A 88 14.39 -3.80 -6.16
CA ARG A 88 14.77 -3.44 -7.54
C ARG A 88 14.54 -1.95 -7.84
N VAL A 89 13.41 -1.40 -7.39
CA VAL A 89 13.06 0.02 -7.58
C VAL A 89 13.99 0.90 -6.74
N PHE A 90 14.26 0.55 -5.49
CA PHE A 90 15.22 1.28 -4.66
C PHE A 90 16.62 1.25 -5.27
N ARG A 91 17.09 0.08 -5.74
CA ARG A 91 18.41 -0.04 -6.40
C ARG A 91 18.51 0.86 -7.62
N ARG A 92 17.52 0.82 -8.52
CA ARG A 92 17.45 1.68 -9.70
C ARG A 92 17.41 3.17 -9.31
N GLY A 93 16.72 3.51 -8.23
CA GLY A 93 16.67 4.88 -7.71
C GLY A 93 18.04 5.40 -7.24
N PHE A 94 18.83 4.55 -6.59
CA PHE A 94 20.20 4.88 -6.18
C PHE A 94 21.16 4.94 -7.37
N GLU A 95 21.10 3.97 -8.30
CA GLU A 95 21.91 3.94 -9.52
C GLU A 95 21.73 5.23 -10.36
N LEU A 96 20.49 5.72 -10.48
CA LEU A 96 20.15 6.95 -11.20
C LEU A 96 20.57 8.23 -10.47
N SER A 97 20.82 8.16 -9.16
CA SER A 97 21.21 9.32 -8.36
C SER A 97 22.72 9.60 -8.42
N GLY A 98 23.50 8.75 -9.10
CA GLY A 98 24.85 9.07 -9.61
C GLY A 98 25.97 9.24 -8.58
N GLU A 99 25.71 9.09 -7.29
CA GLU A 99 26.71 9.28 -6.24
C GLU A 99 27.48 7.98 -5.97
N GLN A 100 28.73 7.91 -6.46
CA GLN A 100 29.69 6.88 -6.07
C GLN A 100 30.04 7.09 -4.59
N ARG A 101 29.33 6.40 -3.69
CA ARG A 101 29.54 6.48 -2.24
C ARG A 101 30.42 5.32 -1.77
N PRO A 102 31.31 5.52 -0.78
CA PRO A 102 32.08 4.43 -0.20
C PRO A 102 31.15 3.36 0.41
N PRO A 103 31.53 2.07 0.42
CA PRO A 103 30.65 0.95 0.76
C PRO A 103 29.96 1.08 2.13
N SER A 104 30.63 1.69 3.12
CA SER A 104 30.08 1.93 4.46
C SER A 104 28.95 2.97 4.47
N LYS A 105 29.04 4.00 3.63
CA LYS A 105 27.99 5.02 3.47
C LYS A 105 26.82 4.50 2.63
N GLU A 106 27.09 3.54 1.74
CA GLU A 106 26.08 2.91 0.91
C GLU A 106 25.08 2.12 1.78
N ALA A 107 25.58 1.22 2.65
CA ALA A 107 24.73 0.45 3.57
C ALA A 107 23.86 1.34 4.48
N TRP A 108 24.43 2.44 5.01
CA TRP A 108 23.67 3.40 5.82
C TRP A 108 22.58 4.10 5.01
N SER A 109 22.87 4.48 3.76
CA SER A 109 21.86 5.12 2.89
C SER A 109 20.73 4.18 2.49
N TRP A 110 21.03 2.89 2.32
CA TRP A 110 20.02 1.85 2.11
C TRP A 110 19.11 1.69 3.32
N ALA A 111 19.69 1.60 4.53
CA ALA A 111 18.92 1.51 5.77
C ALA A 111 18.02 2.75 5.95
N ALA A 112 18.59 3.95 5.79
CA ALA A 112 17.85 5.21 5.89
C ALA A 112 16.70 5.30 4.88
N ALA A 113 16.92 4.88 3.62
CA ALA A 113 15.86 4.82 2.62
C ALA A 113 14.73 3.86 3.02
N PHE A 114 15.08 2.68 3.52
CA PHE A 114 14.08 1.70 3.93
C PHE A 114 13.28 2.16 5.14
N GLU A 115 13.91 2.73 6.15
CA GLU A 115 13.22 3.28 7.31
C GLU A 115 12.31 4.45 6.92
N LEU A 116 12.84 5.41 6.15
CA LEU A 116 12.09 6.56 5.68
C LEU A 116 10.90 6.14 4.81
N SER A 117 11.11 5.17 3.92
CA SER A 117 10.03 4.61 3.09
C SER A 117 8.94 3.97 3.92
N THR A 118 9.32 3.25 4.98
CA THR A 118 8.37 2.58 5.88
C THR A 118 7.56 3.60 6.65
N ALA A 119 8.20 4.64 7.19
CA ALA A 119 7.51 5.75 7.86
C ALA A 119 6.54 6.48 6.92
N MET A 120 6.96 6.77 5.68
CA MET A 120 6.07 7.35 4.65
C MET A 120 4.87 6.46 4.34
N VAL A 121 5.08 5.15 4.18
CA VAL A 121 4.00 4.19 3.94
C VAL A 121 3.01 4.19 5.10
N SER A 122 3.47 4.13 6.35
CA SER A 122 2.61 4.19 7.54
C SER A 122 1.79 5.48 7.59
N LEU A 123 2.37 6.60 7.20
CA LEU A 123 1.70 7.90 7.18
C LEU A 123 0.62 7.96 6.11
N ILE A 124 0.89 7.43 4.91
CA ILE A 124 -0.12 7.31 3.84
C ILE A 124 -1.22 6.32 4.27
N GLN A 125 -0.85 5.23 4.96
CA GLN A 125 -1.82 4.26 5.48
C GLN A 125 -2.80 4.90 6.46
N ILE A 126 -2.33 5.75 7.38
CA ILE A 126 -3.21 6.47 8.31
C ILE A 126 -4.25 7.27 7.52
N VAL A 127 -3.82 8.09 6.56
CA VAL A 127 -4.72 8.90 5.73
C VAL A 127 -5.70 8.02 4.94
N ALA A 128 -5.21 6.91 4.38
CA ALA A 128 -6.03 5.99 3.60
C ALA A 128 -7.07 5.26 4.48
N PHE A 129 -6.72 4.86 5.70
CA PHE A 129 -7.65 4.26 6.66
C PHE A 129 -8.68 5.27 7.15
N CYS A 130 -8.29 6.49 7.52
CA CYS A 130 -9.24 7.55 7.87
C CYS A 130 -10.24 7.75 6.74
N SER A 131 -9.76 7.87 5.49
CA SER A 131 -10.62 8.03 4.31
C SER A 131 -11.57 6.84 4.10
N LEU A 132 -11.07 5.61 4.22
CA LEU A 132 -11.87 4.40 4.08
C LEU A 132 -12.94 4.30 5.17
N PHE A 133 -12.59 4.61 6.42
CA PHE A 133 -13.53 4.58 7.52
C PHE A 133 -14.58 5.68 7.38
N THR A 134 -14.24 6.91 6.97
CA THR A 134 -15.25 7.93 6.67
C THR A 134 -16.25 7.46 5.60
N TYR A 135 -15.79 6.68 4.61
CA TYR A 135 -16.66 6.11 3.58
C TYR A 135 -17.56 4.97 4.09
N LEU A 136 -17.03 4.08 4.92
CA LEU A 136 -17.78 2.93 5.46
C LEU A 136 -18.72 3.32 6.61
N ASP A 137 -18.27 4.20 7.49
CA ASP A 137 -19.03 4.72 8.64
C ASP A 137 -18.45 6.09 9.07
N VAL A 138 -19.21 7.16 8.80
CA VAL A 138 -18.79 8.56 9.04
C VAL A 138 -18.38 8.81 10.50
N VAL A 139 -18.99 8.09 11.46
CA VAL A 139 -18.69 8.27 12.90
C VAL A 139 -17.32 7.69 13.25
N PHE A 140 -16.95 6.54 12.68
CA PHE A 140 -15.63 5.94 12.91
C PHE A 140 -14.51 6.70 12.19
N GLY A 141 -14.78 7.30 11.03
CA GLY A 141 -13.77 8.06 10.26
C GLY A 141 -13.37 9.42 10.86
N LEU A 142 -14.22 10.04 11.70
CA LEU A 142 -13.94 11.34 12.33
C LEU A 142 -13.23 11.24 13.69
N LEU A 143 -13.30 10.09 14.36
CA LEU A 143 -12.76 9.88 15.72
C LEU A 143 -11.37 9.23 15.74
N ASN A 144 -10.80 8.89 14.58
CA ASN A 144 -9.55 8.15 14.41
C ASN A 144 -8.51 8.98 13.66
#